data_AF-A0A5C6RHE5-F1
#
_entry.id   AF-A0A5C6RHE5-F1
#
_cell.length_a   1.000
_cell.length_b   1.000
_cell.length_c   1.000
_cell.angle_alpha   90.00
_cell.angle_beta   90.00
_cell.angle_gamma   90.00
#
_symmetry.space_group_name_H-M   'P 1'
#
loop_
_entity.id
_entity.type
_entity.pdbx_description
1 polymer ?
#
loop_
_entity_poly.entity_id
_entity_poly.type
_entity_poly.pdbx_seq_one_letter_code
_entity_poly.pdbx_strand_id
1 'polypeptide(L)'
;MITRTLAKRIRNKIGKGKAIMVIGPRQVGKTTLIRNELANQDVAFFDGDDPTVRNLLDSPNTEKIRSLIGNKKVVFIDEAQRINGIGLTLKIITDQFKDVQLWISGSSSFTLA
;
A
#
# COMPACT_ATOMS: atom_id res chain seq x y z
N MET A 1 -12.22 21.86 -5.51
CA MET A 1 -11.83 20.48 -5.10
C MET A 1 -12.85 19.95 -4.11
N ILE A 2 -13.24 18.69 -4.22
CA ILE A 2 -14.18 18.06 -3.27
C ILE A 2 -13.42 17.67 -2.00
N THR A 3 -13.84 18.20 -0.84
CA THR A 3 -13.27 17.84 0.46
C THR A 3 -13.69 16.41 0.82
N ARG A 4 -12.74 15.47 0.81
CA ARG A 4 -13.02 14.07 1.16
C ARG A 4 -13.00 13.85 2.66
N THR A 5 -14.15 13.51 3.26
CA THR A 5 -14.29 13.20 4.69
C THR A 5 -13.29 12.12 5.17
N LEU A 6 -12.96 11.17 4.30
CA LEU A 6 -12.01 10.10 4.60
C LEU A 6 -10.58 10.61 4.81
N ALA A 7 -10.19 11.72 4.19
CA ALA A 7 -8.84 12.28 4.30
C ALA A 7 -8.50 12.64 5.76
N LYS A 8 -9.43 13.27 6.49
CA LYS A 8 -9.23 13.60 7.91
C LYS A 8 -9.02 12.34 8.76
N ARG A 9 -9.77 11.27 8.49
CA ARG A 9 -9.61 9.99 9.19
C ARG A 9 -8.28 9.32 8.87
N ILE A 10 -7.83 9.40 7.62
CA ILE A 10 -6.54 8.87 7.17
C ILE A 10 -5.38 9.59 7.87
N ARG A 11 -5.37 10.93 7.85
CA ARG A 11 -4.31 11.73 8.50
C ARG A 11 -4.11 11.39 9.96
N ASN A 12 -5.20 11.15 10.69
CA ASN A 12 -5.16 10.74 12.10
C ASN A 12 -4.56 9.35 12.34
N LYS A 13 -4.30 8.56 11.30
CA LYS A 13 -3.66 7.23 11.37
C LYS A 13 -2.20 7.23 10.91
N ILE A 14 -1.75 8.27 10.22
CA ILE A 14 -0.37 8.37 9.72
C ILE A 14 0.60 8.39 10.90
N GLY A 15 1.71 7.63 10.78
CA GLY A 15 2.78 7.63 11.77
C GLY A 15 2.49 6.82 13.04
N LYS A 16 1.38 6.07 13.07
CA LYS A 16 1.01 5.22 14.22
C LYS A 16 1.57 3.78 14.16
N GLY A 17 2.50 3.51 13.25
CA GLY A 17 3.14 2.20 13.09
C GLY A 17 2.22 1.08 12.60
N LYS A 18 1.04 1.42 12.05
CA LYS A 18 0.07 0.46 11.49
C LYS A 18 -0.13 0.72 10.02
N ALA A 19 -0.32 -0.34 9.22
CA ALA A 19 -0.69 -0.20 7.81
C ALA A 19 -2.00 0.58 7.64
N ILE A 20 -2.08 1.36 6.57
CA ILE A 20 -3.28 2.12 6.18
C ILE A 20 -3.85 1.48 4.91
N MET A 21 -5.03 0.91 5.01
CA MET A 21 -5.72 0.27 3.89
C MET A 21 -6.97 1.07 3.51
N VAL A 22 -7.12 1.38 2.22
CA VAL A 22 -8.30 2.05 1.65
C VAL A 22 -8.97 1.10 0.66
N ILE A 23 -10.12 0.57 1.06
CA ILE A 23 -10.93 -0.34 0.25
C ILE A 23 -12.20 0.35 -0.26
N GLY A 24 -12.67 -0.08 -1.43
CA GLY A 24 -13.95 0.35 -1.98
C GLY A 24 -14.09 -0.03 -3.46
N PRO A 25 -15.23 0.33 -4.10
CA PRO A 25 -15.48 -0.01 -5.49
C PRO A 25 -14.40 0.53 -6.44
N ARG A 26 -14.35 0.02 -7.67
CA ARG A 26 -13.50 0.60 -8.72
C ARG A 26 -13.98 2.00 -9.07
N GLN A 27 -13.06 2.85 -9.56
CA GLN A 27 -13.34 4.21 -10.06
C GLN A 27 -13.90 5.22 -9.03
N VAL A 28 -13.83 4.94 -7.72
CA VAL A 28 -14.20 5.92 -6.66
C VAL A 28 -13.05 6.86 -6.25
N GLY A 29 -11.89 6.74 -6.91
CA GLY A 29 -10.71 7.59 -6.70
C GLY A 29 -9.88 7.28 -5.44
N LYS A 30 -9.79 6.00 -5.05
CA LYS A 30 -8.96 5.51 -3.93
C LYS A 30 -7.49 5.86 -4.11
N THR A 31 -6.91 5.50 -5.26
CA THR A 31 -5.54 5.81 -5.65
C THR A 31 -5.27 7.31 -5.59
N THR A 32 -6.18 8.12 -6.12
CA THR A 32 -6.07 9.58 -6.07
C THR A 32 -6.04 10.11 -4.63
N LEU A 33 -6.88 9.56 -3.75
CA LEU A 33 -6.89 9.94 -2.33
C LEU A 33 -5.54 9.63 -1.67
N ILE A 34 -5.01 8.42 -1.86
CA ILE A 34 -3.73 8.02 -1.26
C ILE A 34 -2.59 8.86 -1.83
N ARG A 35 -2.50 8.99 -3.17
CA ARG A 35 -1.46 9.80 -3.83
C ARG A 35 -1.48 11.25 -3.36
N ASN A 36 -2.66 11.84 -3.14
CA ASN A 36 -2.76 13.20 -2.60
C ASN A 36 -2.20 13.31 -1.17
N GLU A 37 -2.45 12.31 -0.31
CA GLU A 37 -1.91 12.30 1.06
C GLU A 37 -0.39 11.98 1.09
N LEU A 38 0.13 11.37 0.03
CA LEU A 38 1.54 11.01 -0.12
C LEU A 38 2.34 11.96 -1.04
N ALA A 39 1.73 13.03 -1.56
CA ALA A 39 2.29 13.85 -2.65
C ALA A 39 3.68 14.44 -2.36
N ASN A 40 4.02 14.68 -1.09
CA ASN A 40 5.29 15.25 -0.65
C ASN A 40 6.21 14.21 0.02
N GLN A 41 5.96 12.91 -0.17
CA GLN A 41 6.75 11.83 0.42
C GLN A 41 7.47 11.05 -0.68
N ASP A 42 8.66 10.56 -0.38
CA ASP A 42 9.34 9.59 -1.24
C ASP A 42 8.75 8.20 -0.99
N VAL A 43 8.09 7.65 -2.02
CA VAL A 43 7.25 6.44 -1.91
C VAL A 43 7.80 5.33 -2.80
N ALA A 44 7.94 4.13 -2.23
CA ALA A 44 8.08 2.91 -3.01
C ALA A 44 6.70 2.52 -3.51
N PHE A 45 6.40 2.87 -4.77
CA PHE A 45 5.10 2.63 -5.38
C PHE A 45 5.09 1.34 -6.19
N PHE A 46 4.09 0.50 -5.95
CA PHE A 46 3.88 -0.77 -6.64
C PHE A 46 2.44 -0.84 -7.15
N ASP A 47 2.28 -0.94 -8.46
CA ASP A 47 0.97 -1.04 -9.12
C ASP A 47 0.60 -2.51 -9.36
N GLY A 48 -0.42 -3.02 -8.66
CA GLY A 48 -0.90 -4.39 -8.82
C GLY A 48 -1.53 -4.70 -10.17
N ASP A 49 -1.89 -3.71 -10.99
CA ASP A 49 -2.35 -3.99 -12.36
C ASP A 49 -1.16 -4.33 -13.30
N ASP A 50 0.06 -3.89 -12.98
CA ASP A 50 1.29 -4.23 -13.73
C ASP A 50 1.68 -5.72 -13.48
N PRO A 51 1.75 -6.57 -14.52
CA PRO A 51 2.17 -7.96 -14.40
C PRO A 51 3.58 -8.15 -13.79
N THR A 52 4.52 -7.25 -14.09
CA THR A 52 5.88 -7.29 -13.56
C THR A 52 5.88 -7.09 -12.06
N VAL A 53 5.12 -6.09 -11.59
CA VAL A 53 4.97 -5.81 -10.15
C VAL A 53 4.28 -6.96 -9.44
N ARG A 54 3.24 -7.55 -10.06
CA ARG A 54 2.59 -8.75 -9.50
C ARG A 54 3.57 -9.88 -9.27
N ASN A 55 4.37 -10.22 -10.28
CA ASN A 55 5.37 -11.29 -10.15
C ASN A 55 6.45 -10.96 -9.11
N LEU A 56 6.80 -9.68 -8.97
CA LEU A 56 7.80 -9.22 -8.03
C LEU A 56 7.35 -9.31 -6.57
N LEU A 57 6.05 -9.09 -6.33
CA LEU A 57 5.44 -9.07 -5.01
C LEU A 57 4.69 -10.36 -4.65
N ASP A 58 4.63 -11.34 -5.57
CA ASP A 58 4.18 -12.69 -5.29
C ASP A 58 5.22 -13.43 -4.45
N SER A 59 4.97 -13.47 -3.14
CA SER A 59 5.76 -14.22 -2.16
C SER A 59 7.28 -13.92 -2.12
N PRO A 60 7.75 -12.66 -2.20
CA PRO A 60 9.15 -12.34 -2.01
C PRO A 60 9.61 -12.59 -0.56
N ASN A 61 10.89 -12.94 -0.41
CA ASN A 61 11.52 -12.99 0.91
C ASN A 61 11.86 -11.59 1.42
N THR A 62 12.22 -11.49 2.70
CA THR A 62 12.53 -10.22 3.39
C THR A 62 13.63 -9.41 2.68
N GLU A 63 14.68 -10.05 2.17
CA GLU A 63 15.79 -9.34 1.51
C GLU A 63 15.39 -8.77 0.13
N LYS A 64 14.56 -9.49 -0.64
CA LYS A 64 13.94 -8.93 -1.84
C LYS A 64 13.09 -7.72 -1.50
N ILE A 65 12.23 -7.81 -0.49
CA ILE A 65 11.40 -6.69 -0.03
C ILE A 65 12.30 -5.51 0.38
N ARG A 66 13.37 -5.75 1.14
CA ARG A 66 14.33 -4.71 1.55
C ARG A 66 14.94 -4.00 0.34
N SER A 67 15.38 -4.74 -0.67
CA SER A 67 15.93 -4.17 -1.90
C SER A 67 14.92 -3.31 -2.65
N LEU A 68 13.66 -3.75 -2.70
CA LEU A 68 12.57 -3.03 -3.37
C LEU A 68 12.18 -1.73 -2.67
N ILE A 69 12.12 -1.76 -1.33
CA ILE A 69 11.83 -0.56 -0.53
C ILE A 69 13.01 0.42 -0.57
N GLY A 70 14.23 -0.11 -0.53
CA GLY A 70 15.45 0.70 -0.42
C GLY A 70 15.44 1.54 0.86
N ASN A 71 15.75 2.84 0.72
CA ASN A 71 15.79 3.78 1.85
C ASN A 71 14.45 4.49 2.10
N LYS A 72 13.38 4.11 1.40
CA LYS A 72 12.09 4.79 1.47
C LYS A 72 11.35 4.42 2.75
N LYS A 73 10.73 5.41 3.38
CA LYS A 73 9.93 5.25 4.62
C LYS A 73 8.44 5.01 4.36
N VAL A 74 8.02 5.06 3.10
CA VAL A 74 6.64 4.84 2.70
C VAL A 74 6.60 3.85 1.57
N VAL A 75 5.74 2.84 1.72
CA VAL A 75 5.41 1.89 0.67
C VAL A 75 3.94 2.06 0.32
N PHE A 76 3.63 2.18 -0.97
CA PHE A 76 2.25 2.17 -1.44
C PHE A 76 2.06 1.06 -2.47
N ILE A 77 1.18 0.11 -2.15
CA ILE A 77 0.76 -0.98 -3.05
C ILE A 77 -0.68 -0.70 -3.50
N ASP A 78 -0.86 -0.46 -4.79
CA ASP A 78 -2.18 -0.23 -5.39
C ASP A 78 -2.80 -1.53 -5.92
N GLU A 79 -4.13 -1.61 -5.88
CA GLU A 79 -4.94 -2.76 -6.29
C GLU A 79 -4.33 -4.10 -5.82
N ALA A 80 -3.94 -4.15 -4.53
CA ALA A 80 -3.14 -5.23 -3.95
C ALA A 80 -3.79 -6.63 -4.09
N GLN A 81 -5.12 -6.73 -4.26
CA GLN A 81 -5.84 -7.99 -4.48
C GLN A 81 -5.52 -8.65 -5.82
N ARG A 82 -4.82 -7.93 -6.71
CA ARG A 82 -4.32 -8.47 -7.97
C ARG A 82 -3.07 -9.32 -7.80
N ILE A 83 -2.38 -9.18 -6.66
CA ILE A 83 -1.12 -9.86 -6.36
C ILE A 83 -1.45 -11.13 -5.56
N ASN A 84 -1.04 -12.29 -6.07
CA ASN A 84 -1.22 -13.55 -5.36
C ASN A 84 -0.38 -13.56 -4.07
N GLY A 85 -0.89 -14.16 -3.00
CA GLY A 85 -0.15 -14.28 -1.74
C GLY A 85 0.20 -12.95 -1.06
N ILE A 86 -0.40 -11.83 -1.51
CA ILE A 86 -0.03 -10.47 -1.05
C ILE A 86 -0.06 -10.32 0.46
N GLY A 87 -0.95 -11.03 1.16
CA GLY A 87 -1.05 -11.00 2.62
C GLY A 87 0.27 -11.33 3.33
N LEU A 88 1.05 -12.28 2.82
CA LEU A 88 2.35 -12.62 3.38
C LEU A 88 3.35 -11.48 3.20
N THR A 89 3.41 -10.89 2.01
CA THR A 89 4.27 -9.74 1.69
C THR A 89 3.93 -8.55 2.59
N LEU A 90 2.64 -8.22 2.74
CA LEU A 90 2.18 -7.13 3.60
C LEU A 90 2.56 -7.38 5.06
N LYS A 91 2.39 -8.62 5.54
CA LYS A 91 2.78 -9.03 6.90
C LYS A 91 4.27 -8.87 7.13
N ILE A 92 5.12 -9.33 6.20
CA ILE A 92 6.57 -9.16 6.29
C ILE A 92 6.93 -7.67 6.37
N ILE A 93 6.30 -6.81 5.55
CA ILE A 93 6.53 -5.36 5.59
C ILE A 93 6.19 -4.80 6.98
N THR A 94 5.00 -5.09 7.50
CA THR A 94 4.57 -4.55 8.81
C THR A 94 5.34 -5.14 10.00
N ASP A 95 5.80 -6.38 9.89
CA ASP A 95 6.50 -7.07 10.97
C ASP A 95 7.98 -6.73 11.03
N GLN A 96 8.65 -6.62 9.87
CA GLN A 96 10.11 -6.50 9.78
C GLN A 96 10.59 -5.07 9.53
N PHE A 97 9.76 -4.19 8.95
CA PHE A 97 10.17 -2.84 8.56
C PHE A 97 9.38 -1.81 9.37
N LYS A 98 9.68 -1.71 10.67
CA LYS A 98 8.92 -0.87 11.62
C LYS A 98 8.95 0.63 11.31
N ASP A 99 10.00 1.09 10.63
CA ASP A 99 10.16 2.48 10.21
C ASP A 99 9.45 2.80 8.88
N VAL A 100 8.82 1.80 8.26
CA VAL A 100 8.11 1.92 6.99
C VAL A 100 6.61 1.98 7.22
N GLN A 101 5.99 3.05 6.74
CA GLN A 101 4.53 3.21 6.73
C GLN A 101 3.97 2.55 5.46
N LEU A 102 3.26 1.44 5.63
CA LEU A 102 2.60 0.72 4.54
C LEU A 102 1.22 1.31 4.21
N TRP A 103 0.98 1.58 2.94
CA TRP A 103 -0.29 2.01 2.36
C TRP A 103 -0.78 1.02 1.32
N ILE A 104 -2.08 0.73 1.35
CA ILE A 104 -2.70 -0.29 0.50
C ILE A 104 -4.00 0.27 -0.07
N SER A 105 -4.23 0.01 -1.36
CA SER A 105 -5.50 0.21 -2.03
C SER A 105 -6.05 -1.13 -2.53
N GLY A 106 -7.37 -1.30 -2.49
CA GLY A 106 -8.01 -2.49 -3.05
C GLY A 106 -9.51 -2.41 -3.25
N SER A 107 -10.07 -3.34 -4.03
CA SER A 107 -11.52 -3.39 -4.31
C SER A 107 -12.34 -3.83 -3.09
N SER A 108 -13.66 -3.63 -3.11
CA SER A 108 -14.54 -4.04 -2.00
C SER A 108 -14.50 -5.53 -1.66
N SER A 109 -14.09 -6.38 -2.62
CA SER A 109 -13.92 -7.83 -2.48
C SER A 109 -12.55 -8.24 -1.94
N PHE A 110 -11.81 -7.32 -1.32
CA PHE A 110 -10.44 -7.54 -0.86
C PHE A 110 -10.42 -8.51 0.33
N THR A 111 -9.96 -9.73 0.09
CA THR A 111 -9.74 -10.74 1.13
C THR A 111 -8.24 -11.01 1.25
N LEU A 112 -7.71 -10.87 2.46
CA LEU A 112 -6.38 -11.35 2.83
C LEU A 112 -6.53 -12.79 3.32
N ALA A 113 -6.64 -13.74 2.39
CA ALA A 113 -6.61 -15.17 2.71
C ALA A 113 -5.17 -15.67 2.77
#